data_AF-A0A7X3I3A6-F1
#
_entry.id   AF-A0A7X3I3A6-F1
#
_cell.length_a   1.000
_cell.length_b   1.000
_cell.length_c   1.000
_cell.angle_alpha   90.00
_cell.angle_beta   90.00
_cell.angle_gamma   90.00
#
_symmetry.space_group_name_H-M   'P 1'
#
loop_
_entity.id
_entity.type
_entity.pdbx_description
1 polymer ?
#
loop_
_entity_poly.entity_id
_entity_poly.type
_entity_poly.pdbx_seq_one_letter_code
_entity_poly.pdbx_strand_id
1 'polypeptide(L)'
;MARITLDGFIEAFAAYLIKRGRNMVRLNDPDVRDGLYRVYLFLDGFAGVDGAADKDLRRSIVNIRNVFRPSPIGSFDRFETLLRAKQVYLTDHPNPYYQDIVIKLPAEMADRIVAGLDDATSDLARDSVDRYLAAG
;
A
#
# COMPACT_ATOMS: atom_id res chain seq x y z
N MET A 1 9.82 -4.44 -19.89
CA MET A 1 10.03 -4.62 -18.44
C MET A 1 8.98 -3.80 -17.72
N ALA A 2 8.23 -4.41 -16.81
CA ALA A 2 7.13 -3.75 -16.11
C ALA A 2 7.70 -2.82 -15.04
N ARG A 3 7.53 -1.50 -15.23
CA ARG A 3 7.91 -0.50 -14.24
C ARG A 3 6.75 -0.30 -13.29
N ILE A 4 6.84 -0.88 -12.10
CA ILE A 4 5.86 -0.65 -11.03
C ILE A 4 6.00 0.80 -10.58
N THR A 5 4.96 1.61 -10.75
CA THR A 5 4.94 2.99 -10.23
C THR A 5 4.41 3.00 -8.80
N LEU A 6 4.86 3.96 -8.00
CA LEU A 6 4.37 4.11 -6.63
C LEU A 6 2.85 4.36 -6.61
N ASP A 7 2.36 5.22 -7.51
CA ASP A 7 0.93 5.54 -7.58
C ASP A 7 0.08 4.35 -7.99
N GLY A 8 0.51 3.60 -9.01
CA GLY A 8 -0.19 2.39 -9.45
C GLY A 8 -0.20 1.32 -8.36
N PHE A 9 0.90 1.17 -7.63
CA PHE A 9 0.94 0.26 -6.48
C PHE A 9 -0.04 0.68 -5.36
N ILE A 10 -0.10 1.97 -5.00
CA ILE A 10 -0.99 2.42 -3.92
C ILE A 10 -2.47 2.30 -4.32
N GLU A 11 -2.79 2.59 -5.57
CA GLU A 11 -4.14 2.38 -6.11
C GLU A 11 -4.52 0.90 -6.11
N ALA A 12 -3.61 0.03 -6.55
CA ALA A 12 -3.78 -1.41 -6.49
C ALA A 12 -3.97 -1.90 -5.04
N PHE A 13 -3.12 -1.43 -4.12
CA PHE A 13 -3.19 -1.78 -2.69
C PHE A 13 -4.55 -1.38 -2.10
N ALA A 14 -5.02 -0.16 -2.37
CA ALA A 14 -6.33 0.31 -1.93
C ALA A 14 -7.48 -0.50 -2.56
N ALA A 15 -7.38 -0.84 -3.85
CA ALA A 15 -8.36 -1.67 -4.52
C ALA A 15 -8.45 -3.08 -3.90
N TYR A 16 -7.31 -3.71 -3.63
CA TYR A 16 -7.26 -5.01 -2.95
C TYR A 16 -7.79 -4.95 -1.52
N LEU A 17 -7.54 -3.87 -0.77
CA LEU A 17 -8.16 -3.67 0.55
C LEU A 17 -9.69 -3.67 0.45
N ILE A 18 -10.26 -2.91 -0.50
CA ILE A 18 -11.70 -2.86 -0.73
C ILE A 18 -12.26 -4.24 -1.11
N LYS A 19 -11.59 -4.97 -2.02
CA LYS A 19 -11.97 -6.35 -2.39
C LYS A 19 -11.92 -7.32 -1.20
N ARG A 20 -11.07 -7.06 -0.21
CA ARG A 20 -10.98 -7.82 1.05
C ARG A 20 -11.92 -7.29 2.15
N GLY A 21 -12.82 -6.37 1.82
CA GLY A 21 -13.80 -5.80 2.76
C GLY A 21 -13.21 -4.79 3.74
N ARG A 22 -12.03 -4.22 3.46
CA ARG A 22 -11.38 -3.19 4.27
C ARG A 22 -11.42 -1.86 3.55
N ASN A 23 -12.18 -0.92 4.07
CA ASN A 23 -12.39 0.41 3.49
C ASN A 23 -11.83 1.54 4.35
N MET A 24 -11.02 1.21 5.36
CA MET A 24 -10.49 2.19 6.31
C MET A 24 -9.14 1.74 6.85
N VAL A 25 -8.25 2.69 7.02
CA VAL A 25 -6.94 2.51 7.67
C VAL A 25 -6.88 3.45 8.87
N ARG A 26 -6.71 2.88 10.07
CA ARG A 26 -6.65 3.63 11.33
C ARG A 26 -5.22 3.62 11.87
N LEU A 27 -4.48 4.71 11.69
CA LEU A 27 -3.06 4.72 12.04
C LEU A 27 -2.77 4.81 13.55
N ASN A 28 -3.78 4.97 14.40
CA ASN A 28 -3.67 4.80 15.85
C ASN A 28 -3.86 3.35 16.32
N ASP A 29 -4.42 2.49 15.47
CA ASP A 29 -4.68 1.10 15.78
C ASP A 29 -3.35 0.31 15.71
N PRO A 30 -2.91 -0.32 16.81
CA PRO A 30 -1.71 -1.15 16.83
C PRO A 30 -1.74 -2.25 15.77
N ASP A 31 -2.89 -2.89 15.52
CA ASP A 31 -3.00 -3.99 14.56
C ASP A 31 -2.77 -3.50 13.13
N VAL A 32 -3.23 -2.29 12.83
CA VAL A 32 -2.98 -1.62 11.54
C VAL A 32 -1.51 -1.28 11.39
N ARG A 33 -0.86 -0.75 12.43
CA ARG A 33 0.58 -0.45 12.41
C ARG A 33 1.41 -1.71 12.20
N ASP A 34 1.07 -2.79 12.89
CA ASP A 34 1.72 -4.08 12.72
C ASP A 34 1.49 -4.62 11.30
N GLY A 35 0.30 -4.45 10.74
CA GLY A 35 0.01 -4.75 9.33
C GLY A 35 0.92 -3.99 8.38
N LEU A 36 1.05 -2.67 8.55
CA LEU A 36 1.95 -1.86 7.72
C LEU A 36 3.42 -2.25 7.91
N TYR A 37 3.81 -2.65 9.12
CA TYR A 37 5.15 -3.16 9.39
C TYR A 37 5.42 -4.51 8.69
N ARG A 38 4.42 -5.42 8.65
CA ARG A 38 4.53 -6.67 7.88
C ARG A 38 4.69 -6.41 6.38
N VAL A 39 3.99 -5.42 5.84
CA VAL A 39 4.17 -4.97 4.44
C VAL A 39 5.59 -4.45 4.23
N TYR A 40 6.08 -3.61 5.15
CA TYR A 40 7.44 -3.11 5.11
C TYR A 40 8.48 -4.23 5.07
N LEU A 41 8.39 -5.21 5.98
CA LEU A 41 9.32 -6.35 6.03
C LEU A 41 9.26 -7.20 4.76
N PHE A 42 8.06 -7.42 4.22
CA PHE A 42 7.90 -8.13 2.95
C PHE A 42 8.62 -7.42 1.79
N LEU A 43 8.40 -6.11 1.65
CA LEU A 43 9.04 -5.31 0.60
C LEU A 43 10.55 -5.16 0.82
N ASP A 44 11.01 -5.11 2.07
CA ASP A 44 12.43 -5.07 2.42
C ASP A 44 13.14 -6.37 2.05
N GLY A 45 12.53 -7.51 2.37
CA GLY A 45 13.01 -8.83 1.94
C GLY A 45 13.03 -8.97 0.43
N PHE A 46 11.99 -8.50 -0.26
CA PHE A 46 11.90 -8.51 -1.73
C PHE A 46 12.99 -7.64 -2.37
N ALA A 47 13.33 -6.49 -1.76
CA ALA A 47 14.42 -5.62 -2.23
C ALA A 47 15.83 -6.12 -1.90
N GLY A 48 15.96 -6.98 -0.88
CA GLY A 48 17.20 -7.56 -0.38
C GLY A 48 17.64 -8.83 -1.11
N VAL A 49 16.83 -9.39 -2.02
CA VAL A 49 17.24 -10.51 -2.86
C VAL A 49 18.27 -10.00 -3.89
N ASP A 50 19.55 -10.23 -3.61
CA ASP A 50 20.64 -10.08 -4.56
C ASP A 50 20.40 -11.03 -5.75
N GLY A 51 19.73 -10.53 -6.76
CA GLY A 51 19.23 -11.34 -7.87
C GLY A 51 18.21 -10.65 -8.78
N ALA A 52 17.69 -9.47 -8.39
CA ALA A 52 16.94 -8.64 -9.34
C ALA A 52 17.89 -8.20 -10.47
N ALA A 53 17.91 -8.96 -11.57
CA ALA A 53 18.60 -8.61 -12.80
C ALA A 53 18.15 -7.24 -13.36
N ASP A 54 17.00 -6.76 -12.89
CA ASP A 54 16.38 -5.50 -13.23
C ASP A 54 16.59 -4.43 -12.13
N LYS A 55 17.51 -3.50 -12.42
CA LYS A 55 17.79 -2.34 -11.55
C LYS A 55 16.58 -1.41 -11.42
N ASP A 56 15.75 -1.29 -12.44
CA ASP A 56 14.60 -0.39 -12.44
C ASP A 56 13.49 -0.94 -11.56
N LEU A 57 13.21 -2.25 -11.66
CA LEU A 57 12.29 -2.93 -10.76
C LEU A 57 12.75 -2.79 -9.30
N ARG A 58 14.03 -3.06 -9.01
CA ARG A 58 14.60 -2.88 -7.66
C ARG A 58 14.39 -1.45 -7.15
N ARG A 59 14.65 -0.45 -7.99
CA ARG A 59 14.43 0.96 -7.64
C ARG A 59 12.97 1.24 -7.32
N SER A 60 12.05 0.72 -8.11
CA SER A 60 10.60 0.83 -7.86
C SER A 60 10.21 0.23 -6.51
N ILE A 61 10.67 -0.99 -6.20
CA ILE A 61 10.36 -1.67 -4.93
C ILE A 61 10.95 -0.89 -3.74
N VAL A 62 12.18 -0.41 -3.85
CA VAL A 62 12.81 0.42 -2.80
C VAL A 62 12.00 1.70 -2.56
N ASN A 63 11.51 2.34 -3.62
CA ASN A 63 10.65 3.52 -3.49
C ASN A 63 9.33 3.19 -2.77
N ILE A 64 8.70 2.07 -3.13
CA ILE A 64 7.45 1.61 -2.48
C ILE A 64 7.72 1.26 -1.00
N ARG A 65 8.72 0.44 -0.70
CA ARG A 65 9.17 0.10 0.67
C ARG A 65 9.37 1.36 1.52
N ASN A 66 10.02 2.38 0.97
CA ASN A 66 10.31 3.62 1.69
C ASN A 66 9.05 4.41 2.14
N VAL A 67 7.89 4.12 1.56
CA VAL A 67 6.60 4.69 1.99
C VAL A 67 6.08 3.96 3.22
N PHE A 68 6.25 2.63 3.29
CA PHE A 68 5.85 1.81 4.43
C PHE A 68 6.88 1.76 5.55
N ARG A 69 8.05 2.38 5.39
CA ARG A 69 9.08 2.39 6.44
C ARG A 69 8.58 3.17 7.66
N PRO A 70 8.56 2.56 8.86
CA PRO A 70 8.21 3.28 10.08
C PRO A 70 9.27 4.34 10.40
N SER A 71 8.83 5.45 10.99
CA SER A 71 9.70 6.46 11.58
C SER A 71 10.38 5.93 12.86
N PRO A 72 11.38 6.64 13.41
CA PRO A 72 12.02 6.23 14.67
C PRO A 72 11.04 6.10 15.85
N ILE A 73 9.89 6.76 15.80
CA ILE A 73 8.83 6.68 16.82
C ILE A 73 7.71 5.69 16.45
N GLY A 74 7.89 4.89 15.38
CA GLY A 74 6.93 3.88 14.93
C GLY A 74 5.73 4.42 14.15
N SER A 75 5.77 5.69 13.72
CA SER A 75 4.71 6.29 12.89
C SER A 75 4.94 6.00 11.39
N PHE A 76 3.85 6.02 10.61
CA PHE A 76 3.88 5.76 9.16
C PHE A 76 3.55 7.01 8.35
N ASP A 77 4.20 8.13 8.69
CA ASP A 77 3.85 9.48 8.20
C ASP A 77 3.89 9.59 6.67
N ARG A 78 4.82 8.88 6.01
CA ARG A 78 4.94 8.88 4.54
C ARG A 78 3.76 8.19 3.88
N PHE A 79 3.37 7.03 4.39
CA PHE A 79 2.19 6.31 3.92
C PHE A 79 0.93 7.13 4.13
N GLU A 80 0.80 7.72 5.32
CA GLU A 80 -0.31 8.63 5.64
C GLU A 80 -0.38 9.81 4.67
N THR A 81 0.73 10.52 4.50
CA THR A 81 0.82 11.69 3.60
C THR A 81 0.45 11.31 2.17
N LEU A 82 0.91 10.16 1.70
CA LEU A 82 0.62 9.69 0.35
C LEU A 82 -0.85 9.33 0.14
N LEU A 83 -1.46 8.63 1.10
CA LEU A 83 -2.90 8.33 1.05
C LEU A 83 -3.74 9.61 1.16
N ARG A 84 -3.32 10.58 1.98
CA ARG A 84 -3.97 11.90 2.10
C ARG A 84 -3.86 12.71 0.80
N ALA A 85 -2.74 12.65 0.11
CA ALA A 85 -2.58 13.29 -1.20
C ALA A 85 -3.55 12.75 -2.26
N LYS A 86 -4.04 11.51 -2.09
CA LYS A 86 -5.03 10.86 -2.97
C LYS A 86 -6.49 11.09 -2.52
N GLN A 87 -6.75 12.02 -1.61
CA GLN A 87 -8.10 12.38 -1.14
C GLN A 87 -9.06 12.84 -2.24
N VAL A 88 -8.53 13.37 -3.34
CA VAL A 88 -9.39 13.89 -4.42
C VAL A 88 -10.12 12.75 -5.15
N TYR A 89 -9.57 11.53 -5.15
CA TYR A 89 -10.07 10.45 -6.00
C TYR A 89 -10.06 9.04 -5.39
N LEU A 90 -9.33 8.80 -4.29
CA LEU A 90 -9.16 7.48 -3.69
C LEU A 90 -9.60 7.41 -2.22
N THR A 91 -9.35 8.47 -1.45
CA THR A 91 -9.62 8.50 -0.01
C THR A 91 -10.52 9.67 0.36
N ASP A 92 -11.15 9.65 1.53
CA ASP A 92 -11.75 10.83 2.12
C ASP A 92 -11.24 11.00 3.55
N HIS A 93 -11.10 12.25 3.93
CA HIS A 93 -10.85 12.65 5.30
C HIS A 93 -11.96 13.62 5.68
N PRO A 94 -13.09 13.10 6.21
CA PRO A 94 -14.20 13.96 6.62
C PRO A 94 -13.78 14.99 7.67
N ASN A 95 -12.61 14.83 8.32
CA ASN A 95 -11.99 15.86 9.14
C ASN A 95 -10.45 15.64 9.27
N PRO A 96 -9.61 16.68 9.11
CA PRO A 96 -8.14 16.61 9.21
C PRO A 96 -7.60 16.19 10.58
N TYR A 97 -8.43 16.24 11.64
CA TYR A 97 -8.11 15.74 12.97
C TYR A 97 -8.30 14.23 13.13
N TYR A 98 -8.96 13.55 12.19
CA TYR A 98 -9.15 12.11 12.25
C TYR A 98 -7.95 11.40 11.58
N GLN A 99 -7.32 10.53 12.34
CA GLN A 99 -6.25 9.61 11.91
C GLN A 99 -6.80 8.41 11.13
N ASP A 100 -8.11 8.40 10.88
CA ASP A 100 -8.82 7.44 10.06
C ASP A 100 -8.75 7.90 8.59
N ILE A 101 -8.14 7.07 7.75
CA ILE A 101 -8.13 7.24 6.30
C ILE A 101 -9.24 6.35 5.73
N VAL A 102 -10.32 6.96 5.24
CA VAL A 102 -11.41 6.21 4.60
C VAL A 102 -11.07 6.04 3.12
N ILE A 103 -11.12 4.82 2.61
CA ILE A 103 -10.95 4.52 1.19
C ILE A 103 -12.34 4.62 0.55
N LYS A 104 -12.55 5.65 -0.30
CA LYS A 104 -13.83 5.94 -0.97
C LYS A 104 -13.97 5.30 -2.34
N LEU A 105 -13.22 4.23 -2.58
CA LEU A 105 -13.23 3.52 -3.84
C LEU A 105 -14.42 2.54 -3.89
N PRO A 106 -15.38 2.69 -4.83
CA PRO A 106 -16.45 1.72 -5.01
C PRO A 106 -15.90 0.35 -5.42
N ALA A 107 -16.56 -0.73 -5.00
CA ALA A 107 -16.14 -2.10 -5.32
C ALA A 107 -15.98 -2.33 -6.83
N GLU A 108 -16.91 -1.84 -7.65
CA GLU A 108 -16.83 -1.96 -9.12
C GLU A 108 -15.59 -1.24 -9.70
N MET A 109 -15.20 -0.11 -9.11
CA MET A 109 -14.01 0.61 -9.52
C MET A 109 -12.75 -0.14 -9.09
N ALA A 110 -12.74 -0.73 -7.89
CA ALA A 110 -11.66 -1.59 -7.42
C ALA A 110 -11.46 -2.79 -8.36
N ASP A 111 -12.55 -3.40 -8.84
CA ASP A 111 -12.49 -4.49 -9.82
C ASP A 111 -11.89 -4.05 -11.14
N ARG A 112 -12.28 -2.87 -11.66
CA ARG A 112 -11.69 -2.31 -12.90
C ARG A 112 -10.21 -1.98 -12.75
N ILE A 113 -9.82 -1.39 -11.62
CA ILE A 113 -8.41 -1.10 -11.33
C ILE A 113 -7.61 -2.39 -11.38
N VAL A 114 -8.03 -3.41 -10.60
CA VAL A 114 -7.32 -4.69 -10.53
C VAL A 114 -7.26 -5.39 -11.90
N ALA A 115 -8.33 -5.36 -12.68
CA ALA A 115 -8.37 -5.96 -14.02
C ALA A 115 -7.45 -5.26 -15.03
N GLY A 116 -7.07 -3.99 -14.80
CA GLY A 116 -6.18 -3.21 -15.65
C GLY A 116 -4.71 -3.25 -15.24
N LEU A 117 -4.36 -3.90 -14.12
CA LEU A 117 -2.98 -4.00 -13.66
C LEU A 117 -2.19 -5.01 -14.49
N ASP A 118 -0.90 -4.74 -14.66
CA ASP A 118 0.05 -5.78 -15.07
C ASP A 118 0.26 -6.81 -13.94
N ASP A 119 0.64 -8.03 -14.31
CA ASP A 119 0.81 -9.15 -13.37
C ASP A 119 1.77 -8.81 -12.22
N ALA A 120 2.87 -8.11 -12.50
CA ALA A 120 3.87 -7.80 -11.48
C ALA A 120 3.36 -6.81 -10.44
N THR A 121 2.65 -5.76 -10.88
CA THR A 121 2.00 -4.78 -9.99
C THR A 121 0.85 -5.44 -9.22
N SER A 122 0.05 -6.26 -9.89
CA SER A 122 -1.07 -6.99 -9.31
C SER A 122 -0.62 -7.93 -8.20
N ASP A 123 0.38 -8.79 -8.47
CA ASP A 123 0.91 -9.75 -7.50
C ASP A 123 1.55 -9.04 -6.31
N LEU A 124 2.41 -8.02 -6.55
CA LEU A 124 3.07 -7.29 -5.47
C LEU A 124 2.05 -6.61 -4.55
N ALA A 125 1.00 -6.00 -5.11
CA ALA A 125 -0.04 -5.32 -4.34
C ALA A 125 -0.93 -6.30 -3.59
N ARG A 126 -1.36 -7.40 -4.23
CA ARG A 126 -2.16 -8.46 -3.60
C ARG A 126 -1.41 -9.06 -2.41
N ASP A 127 -0.16 -9.48 -2.62
CA ASP A 127 0.64 -10.11 -1.60
C ASP A 127 0.92 -9.14 -0.45
N SER A 128 1.16 -7.85 -0.75
CA SER A 128 1.26 -6.80 0.28
C SER A 128 -0.02 -6.67 1.11
N VAL A 129 -1.20 -6.68 0.48
CA VAL A 129 -2.48 -6.65 1.22
C VAL A 129 -2.65 -7.90 2.06
N ASP A 130 -2.28 -9.07 1.56
CA ASP A 130 -2.36 -10.31 2.33
C ASP A 130 -1.44 -10.25 3.57
N ARG A 131 -0.24 -9.65 3.47
CA ARG A 131 0.63 -9.39 4.65
C ARG A 131 0.05 -8.37 5.61
N TYR A 132 -0.56 -7.32 5.08
CA TYR A 132 -1.23 -6.30 5.89
C TYR A 132 -2.35 -6.93 6.74
N LEU A 133 -3.16 -7.79 6.13
CA LEU A 133 -4.33 -8.41 6.76
C LEU A 133 -4.04 -9.69 7.52
N ALA A 134 -2.85 -10.28 7.38
CA ALA A 134 -2.45 -11.46 8.15
C ALA A 134 -2.59 -11.16 9.65
N ALA A 135 -3.33 -11.99 10.37
CA ALA A 135 -3.42 -11.88 11.82
C ALA A 135 -2.02 -12.04 12.44
N GLY A 136 -1.73 -11.21 13.45
CA GLY A 136 -0.60 -11.42 14.37
C GLY A 136 -0.89 -12.54 15.35
#